data_AF-A0A2U2ZUM0-F1
#
_entry.id   AF-A0A2U2ZUM0-F1
#
_cell.length_a   1.000
_cell.length_b   1.000
_cell.length_c   1.000
_cell.angle_alpha   90.00
_cell.angle_beta   90.00
_cell.angle_gamma   90.00
#
_symmetry.space_group_name_H-M   'P 1'
#
loop_
_entity.id
_entity.type
_entity.pdbx_description
1 polymer ?
#
loop_
_entity_poly.entity_id
_entity_poly.type
_entity_poly.pdbx_seq_one_letter_code
_entity_poly.pdbx_strand_id
1 'polypeptide(L)'
;MLDVRKLNLEGPEQPVERIEVRQPMELSTTRYQNWRPELGILPVGITVGRPRFVRYSFESVPVLAPHELMRGPLKGIDNIAVERIVYFERLRVYEHEILAALQELAKRYPETPACLMCFEAVAEKGEECHRRWYAEWAQKRYGWDIPELEPRGGAVAARPDKPKAEEPPTLF
;
A
#
# COMPACT_ATOMS: atom_id res chain seq x y z
N MET A 1 -6.62 2.40 -17.59
CA MET A 1 -6.69 1.15 -16.80
C MET A 1 -5.62 0.23 -17.33
N LEU A 2 -4.80 -0.36 -16.47
CA LEU A 2 -3.67 -1.17 -16.91
C LEU A 2 -4.16 -2.47 -17.56
N ASP A 3 -3.62 -2.81 -18.72
CA ASP A 3 -3.94 -4.07 -19.42
C ASP A 3 -3.03 -5.19 -18.90
N VAL A 4 -3.48 -5.85 -17.83
CA VAL A 4 -2.71 -6.88 -17.12
C VAL A 4 -2.35 -8.08 -17.99
N ARG A 5 -3.07 -8.31 -19.11
CA ARG A 5 -2.80 -9.42 -20.04
C ARG A 5 -1.53 -9.22 -20.86
N LYS A 6 -1.03 -7.98 -20.94
CA LYS A 6 0.20 -7.63 -21.65
C LYS A 6 1.44 -7.66 -20.74
N LEU A 7 1.25 -7.96 -19.46
CA LEU A 7 2.34 -7.99 -18.50
C LEU A 7 3.01 -9.35 -18.50
N ASN A 8 4.34 -9.34 -18.45
CA ASN A 8 5.12 -10.55 -18.25
C ASN A 8 5.11 -10.93 -16.76
N LEU A 9 4.02 -11.57 -16.31
CA LEU A 9 3.82 -11.93 -14.91
C LEU A 9 4.75 -13.05 -14.41
N GLU A 10 5.39 -13.78 -15.33
CA GLU A 10 6.38 -14.83 -15.03
C GLU A 10 7.83 -14.32 -15.14
N GLY A 11 8.02 -13.09 -15.60
CA GLY A 11 9.32 -12.47 -15.77
C GLY A 11 9.84 -11.78 -14.50
N PRO A 12 11.11 -11.35 -14.50
CA PRO A 12 11.65 -10.54 -13.42
C PRO A 12 10.92 -9.18 -13.32
N GLU A 13 10.92 -8.60 -12.11
CA GLU A 13 10.52 -7.20 -11.88
C GLU A 13 11.31 -6.29 -12.83
N GLN A 14 10.62 -5.38 -13.52
CA GLN A 14 11.29 -4.45 -14.42
C GLN A 14 12.17 -3.47 -13.63
N PRO A 15 13.34 -3.09 -14.16
CA PRO A 15 14.20 -2.12 -13.49
C PRO A 15 13.49 -0.77 -13.38
N VAL A 16 13.66 -0.13 -12.23
CA VAL A 16 13.16 1.22 -11.97
C VAL A 16 14.31 2.21 -12.24
N GLU A 17 14.17 3.03 -13.28
CA GLU A 17 15.11 4.11 -13.57
C GLU A 17 15.05 5.18 -12.47
N ARG A 18 16.19 5.70 -12.00
CA ARG A 18 16.19 6.78 -11.01
C ARG A 18 16.05 8.14 -11.71
N ILE A 19 15.14 8.98 -11.23
CA ILE A 19 15.00 10.38 -11.64
C ILE A 19 15.01 11.33 -10.44
N GLU A 20 15.31 12.59 -10.70
CA GLU A 20 15.29 13.63 -9.68
C GLU A 20 13.91 14.30 -9.65
N VAL A 21 13.13 13.97 -8.61
CA VAL A 21 11.87 14.64 -8.31
C VAL A 21 11.91 15.03 -6.84
N ARG A 22 11.64 16.29 -6.52
CA ARG A 22 11.53 16.72 -5.14
C ARG A 22 10.29 16.11 -4.50
N GLN A 23 10.44 15.57 -3.30
CA GLN A 23 9.31 15.10 -2.49
C GLN A 23 8.37 16.29 -2.16
N PRO A 24 7.09 16.25 -2.58
CA PRO A 24 6.18 17.39 -2.39
C PRO A 24 5.85 17.69 -0.93
N MET A 25 5.83 16.67 -0.08
CA MET A 25 5.57 16.74 1.36
C MET A 25 6.20 15.53 2.06
N GLU A 26 6.48 15.62 3.36
CA GLU A 26 6.93 14.47 4.13
C GLU A 26 5.89 13.34 4.12
N LEU A 27 6.34 12.12 3.85
CA LEU A 27 5.51 10.93 3.73
C LEU A 27 5.97 9.87 4.70
N SER A 28 5.01 9.15 5.26
CA SER A 28 5.20 7.93 6.04
C SER A 28 4.14 6.91 5.65
N THR A 29 4.29 5.66 6.07
CA THR A 29 3.29 4.61 5.87
C THR A 29 2.81 4.02 7.20
N THR A 30 1.55 3.59 7.28
CA THR A 30 1.06 2.82 8.44
C THR A 30 -0.19 2.01 8.08
N ARG A 31 -0.72 1.21 9.00
CA ARG A 31 -2.06 0.61 8.84
C ARG A 31 -3.15 1.54 9.39
N TYR A 32 -4.36 1.46 8.84
CA TYR A 32 -5.50 2.26 9.31
C TYR A 32 -5.73 2.19 10.83
N GLN A 33 -5.56 1.02 11.45
CA GLN A 33 -5.77 0.88 12.90
C GLN A 33 -4.66 1.50 13.75
N ASN A 34 -3.51 1.90 13.18
CA ASN A 34 -2.40 2.50 13.91
C ASN A 34 -2.45 4.02 13.92
N TRP A 35 -3.03 4.63 12.88
CA TRP A 35 -3.14 6.09 12.82
C TRP A 35 -4.04 6.65 13.93
N ARG A 36 -3.64 7.78 14.49
CA ARG A 36 -4.38 8.50 15.52
C ARG A 36 -4.28 10.02 15.29
N PRO A 37 -5.32 10.82 15.62
CA PRO A 37 -5.31 12.28 15.45
C PRO A 37 -4.13 12.98 16.13
N GLU A 38 -3.68 12.46 17.27
CA GLU A 38 -2.61 13.06 18.09
C GLU A 38 -1.23 13.01 17.42
N LEU A 39 -1.08 12.28 16.32
CA LEU A 39 0.16 12.26 15.54
C LEU A 39 0.40 13.59 14.81
N GLY A 40 -0.63 14.39 14.56
CA GLY A 40 -0.51 15.62 13.76
C GLY A 40 -0.16 15.36 12.29
N ILE A 41 -0.30 14.12 11.82
CA ILE A 41 0.00 13.68 10.46
C ILE A 41 -1.31 13.45 9.70
N LEU A 42 -1.43 13.98 8.48
CA LEU A 42 -2.60 13.82 7.62
C LEU A 42 -2.82 12.33 7.28
N PRO A 43 -3.96 11.73 7.64
CA PRO A 43 -4.27 10.37 7.24
C PRO A 43 -4.67 10.34 5.76
N VAL A 44 -3.98 9.52 4.96
CA VAL A 44 -4.24 9.34 3.53
C VAL A 44 -4.50 7.88 3.21
N GLY A 45 -5.71 7.56 2.76
CA GLY A 45 -6.07 6.21 2.31
C GLY A 45 -5.59 5.94 0.90
N ILE A 46 -4.85 4.84 0.71
CA ILE A 46 -4.38 4.37 -0.60
C ILE A 46 -5.01 3.02 -0.98
N THR A 47 -6.21 2.74 -0.50
CA THR A 47 -6.89 1.46 -0.72
C THR A 47 -8.08 1.56 -1.65
N VAL A 48 -8.47 0.43 -2.24
CA VAL A 48 -9.71 0.36 -3.02
C VAL A 48 -10.92 0.38 -2.07
N GLY A 49 -11.61 1.52 -2.01
CA GLY A 49 -12.77 1.72 -1.15
C GLY A 49 -12.42 2.16 0.27
N ARG A 50 -13.46 2.42 1.07
CA ARG A 50 -13.35 2.96 2.43
C ARG A 50 -13.51 1.86 3.50
N PRO A 51 -12.55 1.69 4.44
CA PRO A 51 -12.73 0.82 5.60
C PRO A 51 -13.96 1.20 6.43
N ARG A 52 -14.88 0.26 6.65
CA ARG A 52 -16.07 0.48 7.50
C ARG A 52 -15.72 0.66 8.98
N PHE A 53 -14.60 0.11 9.42
CA PHE A 53 -14.15 0.20 10.82
C PHE A 53 -13.42 1.52 11.14
N VAL A 54 -13.06 2.31 10.13
CA VAL A 54 -12.40 3.62 10.33
C VAL A 54 -13.47 4.70 10.51
N ARG A 55 -13.50 5.29 11.71
CA ARG A 55 -14.46 6.34 12.08
C ARG A 55 -13.94 7.76 11.91
N TYR A 56 -12.64 7.94 11.68
CA TYR A 56 -12.03 9.25 11.45
C TYR A 56 -12.08 9.65 9.97
N SER A 57 -12.00 10.95 9.70
CA SER A 57 -11.87 11.50 8.35
C SER A 57 -10.44 11.33 7.84
N PHE A 58 -10.29 11.04 6.55
CA PHE A 58 -9.01 10.89 5.88
C PHE A 58 -9.16 11.26 4.40
N GLU A 59 -8.09 11.77 3.81
CA GLU A 59 -8.02 12.05 2.38
C GLU A 59 -7.75 10.77 1.60
N SER A 60 -8.24 10.64 0.38
CA SER A 60 -8.00 9.45 -0.43
C SER A 60 -7.14 9.78 -1.65
N VAL A 61 -6.18 8.92 -1.96
CA VAL A 61 -5.38 8.99 -3.20
C VAL A 61 -5.64 7.69 -3.99
N PRO A 62 -6.77 7.58 -4.72
CA PRO A 62 -7.15 6.35 -5.40
C PRO A 62 -6.17 5.90 -6.48
N VAL A 63 -5.36 6.82 -7.03
CA VAL A 63 -4.35 6.47 -8.02
C VAL A 63 -3.29 5.53 -7.44
N LEU A 64 -2.99 5.63 -6.14
CA LEU A 64 -2.10 4.70 -5.42
C LEU A 64 -2.80 3.38 -5.02
N ALA A 65 -4.11 3.25 -5.19
CA ALA A 65 -4.81 2.03 -4.81
C ALA A 65 -4.58 0.89 -5.82
N PRO A 66 -4.39 -0.37 -5.37
CA PRO A 66 -4.11 -1.52 -6.24
C PRO A 66 -5.38 -2.01 -6.96
N HIS A 67 -5.96 -1.18 -7.83
CA HIS A 67 -7.25 -1.46 -8.48
C HIS A 67 -7.25 -2.74 -9.32
N GLU A 68 -6.13 -3.05 -9.98
CA GLU A 68 -5.97 -4.23 -10.82
C GLU A 68 -6.03 -5.54 -10.01
N LEU A 69 -5.56 -5.54 -8.76
CA LEU A 69 -5.61 -6.71 -7.87
C LEU A 69 -7.02 -6.96 -7.30
N MET A 70 -7.93 -6.00 -7.45
CA MET A 70 -9.30 -6.09 -6.92
C MET A 70 -10.33 -6.48 -7.99
N ARG A 71 -9.89 -6.76 -9.22
CA ARG A 71 -10.79 -6.97 -10.38
C ARG A 71 -10.24 -8.02 -11.34
N GLY A 72 -11.14 -8.57 -12.16
CA GLY A 72 -10.76 -9.46 -13.27
C GLY A 72 -10.04 -10.73 -12.81
N PRO A 73 -9.11 -11.27 -13.62
CA PRO A 73 -8.45 -12.56 -13.35
C PRO A 73 -7.48 -12.52 -12.18
N LEU A 74 -7.05 -11.34 -11.72
CA LEU A 74 -6.13 -11.18 -10.60
C LEU A 74 -6.84 -11.03 -9.24
N LYS A 75 -8.17 -10.95 -9.24
CA LYS A 75 -8.93 -10.78 -8.01
C LYS A 75 -8.78 -12.00 -7.11
N GLY A 76 -8.20 -11.80 -5.93
CA GLY A 76 -8.00 -12.88 -4.95
C GLY A 76 -6.90 -13.84 -5.34
N ILE A 77 -5.98 -13.43 -6.21
CA ILE A 77 -4.70 -14.12 -6.38
C ILE A 77 -3.97 -14.14 -5.03
N ASP A 78 -3.29 -15.25 -4.74
CA ASP A 78 -2.44 -15.41 -3.57
C ASP A 78 -1.01 -15.63 -4.05
N ASN A 79 -0.44 -14.58 -4.64
CA ASN A 79 0.91 -14.62 -5.20
C ASN A 79 1.54 -13.23 -5.13
N ILE A 80 2.28 -13.00 -4.05
CA ILE A 80 2.97 -11.74 -3.75
C ILE A 80 3.84 -11.26 -4.92
N ALA A 81 4.54 -12.15 -5.61
CA ALA A 81 5.40 -11.76 -6.73
C ALA A 81 4.59 -11.18 -7.90
N VAL A 82 3.48 -11.82 -8.26
CA VAL A 82 2.58 -11.34 -9.33
C VAL A 82 1.90 -10.04 -8.91
N GLU A 83 1.39 -9.98 -7.67
CA GLU A 83 0.76 -8.77 -7.13
C GLU A 83 1.69 -7.57 -7.19
N ARG A 84 2.94 -7.80 -6.80
CA ARG A 84 3.99 -6.79 -6.78
C ARG A 84 4.35 -6.32 -8.20
N ILE A 85 4.54 -7.23 -9.16
CA ILE A 85 4.80 -6.86 -10.58
C ILE A 85 3.68 -5.97 -11.11
N VAL A 86 2.43 -6.36 -10.88
CA VAL A 86 1.25 -5.62 -11.33
C VAL A 86 1.18 -4.24 -10.67
N TYR A 87 1.46 -4.17 -9.37
CA TYR A 87 1.44 -2.91 -8.64
C TYR A 87 2.59 -1.98 -9.07
N PHE A 88 3.80 -2.49 -9.28
CA PHE A 88 4.93 -1.69 -9.77
C PHE A 88 4.66 -1.12 -11.16
N GLU A 89 4.09 -1.93 -12.05
CA GLU A 89 3.69 -1.45 -13.37
C GLU A 89 2.60 -0.37 -13.28
N ARG A 90 1.66 -0.52 -12.34
CA ARG A 90 0.69 0.54 -12.05
C ARG A 90 1.39 1.83 -11.63
N LEU A 91 2.33 1.77 -10.68
CA LEU A 91 3.08 2.96 -10.24
C LEU A 91 3.82 3.63 -11.41
N ARG A 92 4.39 2.83 -12.32
CA ARG A 92 5.04 3.32 -13.54
C ARG A 92 4.05 4.00 -14.49
N VAL A 93 2.90 3.38 -14.77
CA VAL A 93 1.91 3.90 -15.73
C VAL A 93 1.22 5.16 -15.23
N TYR A 94 0.96 5.24 -13.92
CA TYR A 94 0.26 6.39 -13.31
C TYR A 94 1.19 7.33 -12.54
N GLU A 95 2.48 7.31 -12.86
CA GLU A 95 3.51 8.09 -12.18
C GLU A 95 3.14 9.59 -12.11
N HIS A 96 2.75 10.17 -13.24
CA HIS A 96 2.41 11.58 -13.33
C HIS A 96 1.16 11.94 -12.50
N GLU A 97 0.14 11.10 -12.50
CA GLU A 97 -1.08 11.30 -11.73
C GLU A 97 -0.84 11.13 -10.23
N ILE A 98 0.04 10.22 -9.83
CA ILE A 98 0.48 10.06 -8.43
C ILE A 98 1.17 11.35 -7.97
N LEU A 99 2.14 11.85 -8.74
CA LEU A 99 2.85 13.08 -8.41
C LEU A 99 1.90 14.28 -8.33
N ALA A 100 0.97 14.41 -9.28
CA ALA A 100 -0.03 15.47 -9.27
C ALA A 100 -0.94 15.39 -8.03
N ALA A 101 -1.39 14.19 -7.65
CA ALA A 101 -2.22 13.99 -6.46
C ALA A 101 -1.48 14.35 -5.16
N LEU A 102 -0.21 13.96 -5.04
CA LEU A 102 0.62 14.31 -3.88
C LEU A 102 0.93 15.80 -3.81
N GLN A 103 1.17 16.45 -4.96
CA GLN A 103 1.34 17.90 -5.02
C GLN A 103 0.07 18.65 -4.62
N GLU A 104 -1.10 18.17 -5.03
CA GLU A 104 -2.38 18.76 -4.65
C GLU A 104 -2.65 18.62 -3.14
N LEU A 105 -2.31 17.47 -2.54
CA LEU A 105 -2.35 17.30 -1.10
C LEU A 105 -1.41 18.28 -0.38
N ALA A 106 -0.17 18.41 -0.85
CA ALA A 106 0.81 19.34 -0.28
C ALA A 106 0.34 20.80 -0.35
N LYS A 107 -0.38 21.19 -1.41
CA LYS A 107 -0.98 22.54 -1.54
C LYS A 107 -2.14 22.75 -0.56
N ARG A 108 -2.98 21.73 -0.37
CA ARG A 108 -4.15 21.81 0.54
C ARG A 108 -3.75 21.78 2.01
N TYR A 109 -2.70 21.03 2.34
CA TYR A 109 -2.18 20.86 3.69
C TYR A 109 -0.72 21.31 3.75
N PRO A 110 -0.46 22.62 3.60
CA PRO A 110 0.90 23.13 3.74
C PRO A 110 1.42 22.78 5.14
N GLU A 111 2.70 22.42 5.22
CA GLU A 111 3.41 22.12 6.48
C GLU A 111 2.89 20.91 7.27
N THR A 112 1.89 20.17 6.75
CA THR A 112 1.38 18.97 7.41
C THR A 112 1.94 17.73 6.72
N PRO A 113 2.72 16.85 7.40
CA PRO A 113 3.16 15.59 6.83
C PRO A 113 1.96 14.67 6.55
N ALA A 114 2.11 13.72 5.62
CA ALA A 114 1.06 12.74 5.31
C ALA A 114 1.48 11.30 5.63
N CYS A 115 0.49 10.49 5.98
CA CYS A 115 0.66 9.06 6.26
C CYS A 115 -0.21 8.25 5.30
N LEU A 116 0.44 7.46 4.43
CA LEU A 116 -0.22 6.58 3.49
C LEU A 116 -0.65 5.29 4.21
N MET A 117 -1.94 5.02 4.20
CA MET A 117 -2.56 4.00 5.03
C MET A 117 -3.17 2.87 4.24
N CYS A 118 -3.05 1.68 4.83
CA CYS A 118 -3.63 0.46 4.29
C CYS A 118 -4.17 -0.51 5.37
N PHE A 119 -4.75 -1.65 4.96
CA PHE A 119 -5.40 -2.62 5.83
C PHE A 119 -4.42 -3.61 6.49
N GLU A 120 -3.37 -4.03 5.78
CA GLU A 120 -2.54 -5.19 6.14
C GLU A 120 -1.61 -4.91 7.32
N ALA A 121 -1.32 -5.95 8.10
CA ALA A 121 -0.55 -5.91 9.32
C ALA A 121 0.91 -6.34 9.08
N VAL A 122 1.61 -5.59 8.23
CA VAL A 122 3.01 -5.81 7.80
C VAL A 122 4.08 -5.89 8.90
N ALA A 123 3.72 -5.72 10.17
CA ALA A 123 4.63 -5.93 11.31
C ALA A 123 4.90 -7.43 11.57
N GLU A 124 4.08 -8.32 11.01
CA GLU A 124 4.30 -9.77 11.05
C GLU A 124 5.28 -10.16 9.92
N LYS A 125 6.30 -11.01 10.24
CA LYS A 125 7.30 -11.46 9.27
C LYS A 125 6.60 -12.18 8.11
N GLY A 126 6.73 -11.64 6.89
CA GLY A 126 6.21 -12.23 5.66
C GLY A 126 5.00 -11.52 5.05
N GLU A 127 4.39 -10.56 5.75
CA GLU A 127 3.33 -9.74 5.16
C GLU A 127 3.91 -8.56 4.35
N GLU A 128 3.79 -8.66 3.02
CA GLU A 128 4.02 -7.56 2.09
C GLU A 128 2.71 -6.83 1.75
N CYS A 129 2.78 -5.53 1.47
CA CYS A 129 1.62 -4.71 1.20
C CYS A 129 2.00 -3.58 0.23
N HIS A 130 1.03 -3.14 -0.56
CA HIS A 130 1.20 -2.07 -1.54
C HIS A 130 1.70 -0.72 -0.98
N ARG A 131 1.50 -0.43 0.31
CA ARG A 131 2.11 0.77 0.94
C ARG A 131 3.64 0.66 1.04
N ARG A 132 4.16 -0.53 1.38
CA ARG A 132 5.60 -0.81 1.46
C ARG A 132 6.21 -0.90 0.05
N TRP A 133 5.50 -1.53 -0.87
CA TRP A 133 5.88 -1.55 -2.29
C TRP A 133 6.00 -0.15 -2.86
N TYR A 134 5.09 0.76 -2.52
CA TYR A 134 5.19 2.15 -2.92
C TYR A 134 6.39 2.86 -2.29
N ALA A 135 6.62 2.69 -0.99
CA ALA A 135 7.79 3.27 -0.31
C ALA A 135 9.11 2.81 -0.98
N GLU A 136 9.22 1.51 -1.26
CA GLU A 136 10.38 0.96 -1.95
C GLU A 136 10.52 1.47 -3.39
N TRP A 137 9.41 1.51 -4.13
CA TRP A 137 9.40 2.04 -5.50
C TRP A 137 9.78 3.52 -5.52
N ALA A 138 9.27 4.34 -4.60
CA ALA A 138 9.61 5.76 -4.48
C ALA A 138 11.09 5.96 -4.08
N GLN A 139 11.64 5.10 -3.22
CA GLN A 139 13.06 5.10 -2.90
C GLN A 139 13.92 4.77 -4.14
N LYS A 140 13.53 3.77 -4.93
CA LYS A 140 14.23 3.40 -6.18
C LYS A 140 14.10 4.48 -7.26
N ARG A 141 12.89 4.98 -7.48
CA ARG A 141 12.50 5.92 -8.56
C ARG A 141 12.95 7.34 -8.29
N TYR A 142 12.72 7.85 -7.08
CA TYR A 142 12.93 9.26 -6.73
C TYR A 142 14.00 9.47 -5.65
N GLY A 143 14.38 8.42 -4.93
CA GLY A 143 15.26 8.54 -3.76
C GLY A 143 14.54 9.05 -2.51
N TRP A 144 13.21 8.94 -2.43
CA TRP A 144 12.44 9.37 -1.26
C TRP A 144 12.44 8.29 -0.18
N ASP A 145 12.85 8.68 1.03
CA ASP A 145 12.75 7.83 2.21
C ASP A 145 11.36 7.98 2.84
N ILE A 146 10.58 6.90 2.85
CA ILE A 146 9.21 6.86 3.35
C ILE A 146 9.13 5.80 4.46
N PRO A 147 9.32 6.20 5.73
CA PRO A 147 9.35 5.25 6.85
C PRO A 147 7.95 4.70 7.19
N GLU A 148 7.88 3.44 7.61
CA GLU A 148 6.68 2.88 8.25
C GLU A 148 6.63 3.32 9.73
N LEU A 149 5.51 3.87 10.16
CA LEU A 149 5.27 4.25 11.55
C LEU A 149 4.93 3.00 12.37
N GLU A 150 5.76 2.72 13.37
CA GLU A 150 5.53 1.68 14.35
C GLU A 150 4.25 1.95 15.17
N PRO A 151 3.44 0.92 15.50
CA PRO A 151 2.38 1.07 16.48
C PRO A 151 2.98 1.46 17.84
N ARG A 152 2.45 2.50 18.51
CA ARG A 152 2.81 2.75 19.92
C ARG A 152 2.28 1.61 20.80
N GLY A 153 3.20 0.96 21.51
CA GLY A 153 2.95 -0.21 22.35
C GLY A 153 3.54 -1.45 21.69
N GLY A 154 4.74 -1.87 22.14
CA GLY A 154 5.59 -2.86 21.48
C GLY A 154 4.92 -4.18 21.11
N ALA A 155 5.56 -4.90 20.17
CA ALA A 155 5.25 -6.25 19.71
C ALA A 155 3.76 -6.59 19.75
N VAL A 156 3.08 -6.45 18.60
CA VAL A 156 1.75 -7.04 18.43
C VAL A 156 1.88 -8.52 18.75
N ALA A 157 1.27 -8.97 19.86
CA ALA A 157 1.19 -10.39 20.17
C ALA A 157 0.60 -11.08 18.94
N ALA A 158 1.31 -12.11 18.46
CA ALA A 158 0.86 -12.92 17.34
C ALA A 158 -0.62 -13.26 17.51
N ARG A 159 -1.41 -13.05 16.46
CA ARG A 159 -2.79 -13.55 16.44
C ARG A 159 -2.73 -15.05 16.74
N PRO A 160 -3.54 -15.58 17.68
CA PRO A 160 -3.63 -17.01 17.86
C PRO A 160 -4.10 -17.63 16.53
N ASP A 161 -3.44 -18.71 16.11
CA ASP A 161 -3.80 -19.45 14.90
C ASP A 161 -5.29 -19.79 14.91
N LYS A 162 -5.93 -19.57 13.76
CA LYS A 162 -7.30 -20.03 13.53
C LYS A 162 -7.27 -21.56 13.65
N PRO A 163 -8.08 -22.20 14.51
CA PRO A 163 -8.09 -23.65 14.59
C PRO A 163 -8.44 -24.22 13.21
N LYS A 164 -7.55 -25.07 12.69
CA LYS A 164 -7.78 -25.84 11.47
C LYS A 164 -9.05 -26.66 11.72
N ALA A 165 -10.09 -26.41 10.92
CA ALA A 165 -11.30 -27.23 10.98
C ALA A 165 -10.87 -28.70 10.77
N GLU A 166 -11.24 -29.57 11.71
CA GLU A 166 -11.03 -31.01 11.56
C GLU A 166 -11.74 -31.48 10.28
N GLU A 167 -11.02 -32.23 9.46
CA GLU A 167 -11.60 -32.86 8.28
C GLU A 167 -12.72 -33.79 8.76
N PRO A 168 -13.93 -33.72 8.16
CA PRO A 168 -15.01 -34.60 8.57
C PRO A 168 -14.59 -36.05 8.33
N PRO A 169 -14.96 -36.98 9.23
CA PRO A 169 -14.59 -38.38 9.09
C PRO A 169 -15.11 -38.90 7.75
N THR A 170 -14.20 -39.44 6.93
CA THR A 170 -14.53 -40.18 5.72
C THR A 170 -15.34 -41.41 6.13
N LEU A 171 -16.63 -41.42 5.77
CA LEU A 171 -17.48 -42.61 5.86
C LEU A 171 -17.07 -43.57 4.74
N PHE A 172 -16.27 -44.57 5.06
CA PHE A 172 -16.14 -45.81 4.32
C PHE A 172 -16.28 -46.98 5.29
#